data_AF-A0A960RIV4-F1
#
_entry.id   AF-A0A960RIV4-F1
#
_cell.length_a   1.000
_cell.length_b   1.000
_cell.length_c   1.000
_cell.angle_alpha   90.00
_cell.angle_beta   90.00
_cell.angle_gamma   90.00
#
_symmetry.space_group_name_H-M   'P 1'
#
loop_
_entity.id
_entity.type
_entity.pdbx_description
1 polymer ?
#
loop_
_entity_poly.entity_id
_entity_poly.type
_entity_poly.pdbx_seq_one_letter_code
_entity_poly.pdbx_strand_id
1 'polypeptide(L)'
;MGSVILCRVFGIPIRAHFTLFLVLPLFAMRMSQSMGIPWIGGLACAIGLFASVALHELGHAWVSIRRGYGVRDIILTPIGGVALLKQSPRKADDEFWIAVAGPLVSATLA
;
A
#
# COMPACT_ATOMS: atom_id res chain seq x y z
N MET A 1 -15.93 5.95 6.44
CA MET A 1 -16.90 4.83 6.49
C MET A 1 -17.14 4.22 5.10
N GLY A 2 -16.07 3.93 4.33
CA GLY A 2 -16.21 3.43 2.96
C GLY A 2 -15.00 2.59 2.53
N SER A 3 -14.59 1.64 3.36
CA SER A 3 -13.43 0.78 3.10
C SER A 3 -13.78 -0.69 3.31
N VAL A 4 -13.41 -1.52 2.34
CA VAL A 4 -13.60 -2.98 2.39
C VAL A 4 -12.30 -3.62 2.89
N ILE A 5 -12.39 -4.58 3.80
CA ILE A 5 -11.22 -5.37 4.22
C ILE A 5 -10.90 -6.35 3.08
N LEU A 6 -9.72 -6.24 2.51
CA LEU A 6 -9.24 -7.14 1.46
C LEU A 6 -8.64 -8.40 2.07
N CYS A 7 -7.70 -8.22 3.00
CA CYS A 7 -6.98 -9.31 3.65
C CYS A 7 -6.36 -8.85 4.97
N ARG A 8 -5.74 -9.76 5.70
CA ARG A 8 -5.01 -9.46 6.93
C ARG A 8 -3.62 -10.07 6.85
N VAL A 9 -2.59 -9.23 6.94
CA VAL A 9 -1.18 -9.62 6.83
C VAL A 9 -0.48 -9.27 8.15
N PHE A 10 0.17 -10.23 8.79
CA PHE A 10 0.80 -10.08 10.11
C PHE A 10 -0.14 -9.51 11.20
N GLY A 11 -1.44 -9.82 11.12
CA GLY A 11 -2.45 -9.29 12.03
C GLY A 11 -2.95 -7.89 11.67
N ILE A 12 -2.35 -7.21 10.69
CA ILE A 12 -2.75 -5.89 10.20
C ILE A 12 -3.81 -6.04 9.11
N PRO A 13 -5.02 -5.50 9.28
CA PRO A 13 -6.04 -5.52 8.24
C PRO A 13 -5.65 -4.54 7.12
N ILE A 14 -5.54 -5.06 5.90
CA ILE A 14 -5.39 -4.27 4.68
C ILE A 14 -6.78 -3.98 4.13
N ARG A 15 -7.09 -2.70 4.01
CA ARG A 15 -8.37 -2.16 3.59
C ARG A 15 -8.22 -1.45 2.26
N ALA A 16 -9.19 -1.59 1.37
CA ALA A 16 -9.30 -0.77 0.18
C ALA A 16 -10.45 0.22 0.32
N HIS A 17 -10.18 1.49 0.09
CA HIS A 17 -11.21 2.50 0.01
C HIS A 17 -12.10 2.26 -1.22
N PHE A 18 -13.41 2.50 -1.13
CA PHE A 18 -14.36 2.24 -2.21
C PHE A 18 -13.97 2.93 -3.53
N THR A 19 -13.39 4.13 -3.42
CA THR A 19 -12.87 4.90 -4.57
C THR A 19 -11.79 4.15 -5.34
N LEU A 20 -11.04 3.26 -4.70
CA LEU A 20 -10.04 2.43 -5.39
C LEU A 20 -10.71 1.52 -6.41
N PHE A 21 -11.84 0.88 -6.07
CA PHE A 21 -12.55 0.00 -7.00
C PHE A 21 -13.11 0.74 -8.21
N LEU A 22 -13.45 2.03 -8.05
CA LEU A 22 -13.90 2.88 -9.16
C LEU A 22 -12.72 3.34 -10.03
N VAL A 23 -11.58 3.67 -9.44
CA VAL A 23 -10.40 4.16 -10.16
C VAL A 23 -9.58 3.04 -10.80
N LEU A 24 -9.54 1.84 -10.20
CA LEU A 24 -8.76 0.69 -10.69
C LEU A 24 -9.03 0.35 -12.17
N PRO A 25 -10.29 0.16 -12.63
CA PRO A 25 -10.56 -0.15 -14.04
C PRO A 25 -10.24 1.03 -14.97
N LEU A 26 -10.40 2.28 -14.51
CA LEU A 26 -10.02 3.47 -15.28
C LEU A 26 -8.49 3.54 -15.44
N PHE A 27 -7.75 3.23 -14.39
CA PHE A 27 -6.29 3.18 -14.40
C PHE A 27 -5.78 2.04 -15.29
N ALA A 28 -6.41 0.87 -15.21
CA ALA A 28 -6.14 -0.26 -16.10
C ALA A 28 -6.36 0.10 -17.58
N MET A 29 -7.44 0.83 -17.89
CA MET A 29 -7.71 1.31 -19.24
C MET A 29 -6.62 2.28 -19.71
N ARG A 30 -6.17 3.20 -18.84
CA ARG A 30 -5.07 4.12 -19.16
C ARG A 30 -3.76 3.40 -19.43
N MET A 31 -3.41 2.39 -18.62
CA MET A 31 -2.23 1.56 -18.82
C MET A 31 -2.30 0.74 -20.12
N SER A 32 -3.47 0.18 -20.41
CA SER A 32 -3.72 -0.53 -21.67
C SER A 32 -3.49 0.36 -22.88
N GLN A 33 -4.02 1.58 -22.86
CA GLN A 33 -3.85 2.55 -23.95
C GLN A 33 -2.42 3.08 -24.06
N SER A 34 -1.75 3.38 -22.94
CA SER A 34 -0.40 3.95 -22.95
C SER A 34 0.67 2.93 -23.36
N MET A 35 0.50 1.67 -22.98
CA MET A 35 1.47 0.60 -23.26
C MET A 35 1.11 -0.24 -24.50
N GLY A 36 -0.06 0.00 -25.11
CA GLY A 36 -0.54 -0.79 -26.25
C GLY A 36 -0.86 -2.26 -25.91
N ILE A 37 -1.09 -2.56 -24.62
CA ILE A 37 -1.40 -3.91 -24.14
C ILE A 37 -2.92 -4.13 -24.05
N PRO A 38 -3.43 -5.38 -24.13
CA PRO A 38 -4.84 -5.67 -23.90
C PRO A 38 -5.32 -5.16 -22.54
N TRP A 39 -6.63 -4.88 -22.41
CA TRP A 39 -7.21 -4.38 -21.15
C TRP A 39 -6.89 -5.27 -19.94
N ILE A 40 -6.86 -6.60 -20.13
CA ILE A 40 -6.45 -7.57 -19.11
C ILE A 40 -4.99 -7.34 -18.65
N GLY A 41 -4.09 -7.02 -19.58
CA GLY A 41 -2.71 -6.67 -19.26
C GLY A 41 -2.62 -5.35 -18.47
N GLY A 42 -3.39 -4.34 -18.88
CA GLY A 42 -3.49 -3.08 -18.13
C GLY A 42 -4.05 -3.28 -16.72
N LEU A 43 -5.01 -4.17 -16.56
CA LEU A 43 -5.56 -4.56 -15.26
C LEU A 43 -4.52 -5.29 -14.40
N ALA A 44 -3.76 -6.22 -14.98
CA ALA A 44 -2.68 -6.90 -14.27
C ALA A 44 -1.60 -5.91 -13.79
N CYS A 45 -1.21 -4.95 -14.63
CA CYS A 45 -0.28 -3.87 -14.24
C CYS A 45 -0.86 -2.99 -13.12
N ALA A 46 -2.13 -2.60 -13.21
CA ALA A 46 -2.79 -1.80 -12.17
C ALA A 46 -2.83 -2.55 -10.83
N ILE A 47 -3.21 -3.82 -10.84
CA ILE A 47 -3.21 -4.66 -9.64
C ILE A 47 -1.79 -4.82 -9.09
N GLY A 48 -0.79 -5.06 -9.95
CA GLY A 48 0.62 -5.17 -9.57
C GLY A 48 1.15 -3.88 -8.92
N LEU A 49 0.78 -2.72 -9.45
CA LEU A 49 1.12 -1.43 -8.87
C LEU A 49 0.54 -1.28 -7.45
N PHE A 50 -0.76 -1.52 -7.27
CA PHE A 50 -1.38 -1.42 -5.94
C PHE A 50 -0.88 -2.49 -4.98
N ALA A 51 -0.50 -3.67 -5.47
CA ALA A 51 0.16 -4.68 -4.66
C ALA A 51 1.55 -4.21 -4.20
N SER A 52 2.34 -3.58 -5.06
CA SER A 52 3.62 -2.96 -4.71
C SER A 52 3.45 -1.87 -3.64
N VAL A 53 2.44 -1.00 -3.80
CA VAL A 53 2.08 0.01 -2.79
C VAL A 53 1.67 -0.63 -1.46
N ALA A 54 0.88 -1.71 -1.50
CA ALA A 54 0.52 -2.43 -0.27
C ALA A 54 1.74 -3.02 0.43
N LEU A 55 2.70 -3.56 -0.32
CA LEU A 55 3.97 -4.08 0.22
C LEU A 55 4.86 -2.96 0.76
N HIS A 56 4.90 -1.79 0.11
CA HIS A 56 5.57 -0.59 0.60
C HIS A 56 5.07 -0.19 1.99
N GLU A 57 3.75 -0.04 2.14
CA GLU A 57 3.12 0.26 3.44
C GLU A 57 3.35 -0.85 4.47
N LEU A 58 3.38 -2.11 4.03
CA LEU A 58 3.68 -3.23 4.90
C LEU A 58 5.12 -3.16 5.44
N GLY A 59 6.07 -2.65 4.65
CA GLY A 59 7.44 -2.38 5.09
C GLY A 59 7.49 -1.39 6.25
N HIS A 60 6.81 -0.24 6.09
CA HIS A 60 6.64 0.74 7.16
C HIS A 60 5.99 0.13 8.40
N ALA A 61 4.92 -0.63 8.18
CA ALA A 61 4.14 -1.25 9.25
C ALA A 61 4.95 -2.29 10.04
N TRP A 62 5.75 -3.09 9.34
CA TRP A 62 6.59 -4.12 9.94
C TRP A 62 7.65 -3.52 10.85
N VAL A 63 8.38 -2.50 10.39
CA VAL A 63 9.39 -1.82 11.22
C VAL A 63 8.73 -1.10 12.39
N SER A 64 7.57 -0.48 12.18
CA SER A 64 6.79 0.16 13.24
C SER A 64 6.38 -0.82 14.35
N ILE A 65 5.97 -2.05 13.99
CA ILE A 65 5.68 -3.11 14.96
C ILE A 65 6.95 -3.52 15.72
N ARG A 66 8.07 -3.73 15.02
CA ARG A 66 9.35 -4.11 15.64
C ARG A 66 9.90 -3.05 16.59
N ARG A 67 9.64 -1.77 16.32
CA ARG A 67 10.00 -0.64 17.19
C ARG A 67 8.97 -0.37 18.30
N GLY A 68 7.90 -1.15 18.37
CA GLY A 68 6.90 -1.08 19.44
C GLY A 68 5.76 -0.08 19.21
N TYR A 69 5.70 0.60 18.06
CA TYR A 69 4.66 1.61 17.78
C TYR A 69 3.33 1.00 17.33
N GLY A 70 3.35 -0.19 16.73
CA GLY A 70 2.15 -0.93 16.34
C GLY A 70 1.31 -0.25 15.27
N VAL A 71 0.55 -1.05 14.53
CA VAL A 71 -0.24 -0.58 13.38
C VAL A 71 -1.69 -1.02 13.56
N ARG A 72 -2.63 -0.12 13.28
CA ARG A 72 -4.06 -0.34 13.41
C ARG A 72 -4.64 -0.93 12.12
N ASP A 73 -4.38 -0.29 10.99
CA ASP A 73 -4.90 -0.67 9.68
C ASP A 73 -4.09 -0.01 8.55
N ILE A 74 -4.03 -0.66 7.39
CA ILE A 74 -3.46 -0.09 6.16
C ILE A 74 -4.63 0.18 5.21
N ILE A 75 -4.75 1.40 4.71
CA ILE A 75 -5.82 1.81 3.80
C ILE A 75 -5.22 2.14 2.44
N LEU A 76 -5.56 1.34 1.43
CA LEU A 76 -5.26 1.60 0.03
C LEU A 76 -6.30 2.56 -0.55
N THR A 77 -5.80 3.64 -1.14
CA THR A 77 -6.55 4.69 -1.81
C THR A 77 -6.02 4.85 -3.25
N PRO A 78 -6.76 5.52 -4.14
CA PRO A 78 -6.26 5.80 -5.49
C PRO A 78 -4.93 6.59 -5.54
N ILE A 79 -4.59 7.33 -4.48
CA ILE A 79 -3.37 8.14 -4.41
C ILE A 79 -2.17 7.29 -3.92
N GLY A 80 -2.44 6.23 -3.16
CA GLY A 80 -1.41 5.40 -2.53
C GLY A 80 -1.96 4.62 -1.34
N GLY A 81 -1.08 4.13 -0.48
CA GLY A 81 -1.45 3.48 0.78
C GLY A 81 -1.24 4.42 1.97
N VAL A 82 -1.97 4.20 3.05
CA VAL A 82 -1.76 4.89 4.32
C VAL A 82 -1.77 3.85 5.44
N ALA A 83 -0.64 3.67 6.13
CA ALA A 83 -0.56 2.91 7.37
C ALA A 83 -0.95 3.76 8.58
N LEU A 84 -2.05 3.39 9.26
CA LEU A 84 -2.49 4.04 10.49
C LEU A 84 -1.74 3.45 11.70
N LEU A 85 -0.82 4.22 12.26
CA LEU A 85 -0.09 3.84 13.47
C LEU A 85 -0.99 3.91 14.71
N LYS A 86 -0.75 3.02 15.69
CA LYS A 86 -1.45 3.10 16.99
C LYS A 86 -0.91 4.24 17.85
N GLN A 87 0.37 4.54 17.71
CA GLN A 87 1.07 5.62 18.40
C GLN A 87 2.16 6.19 17.48
N SER A 88 2.34 7.50 17.51
CA SER A 88 3.38 8.16 16.70
C SER A 88 4.78 7.89 17.27
N PRO A 89 5.79 7.75 16.39
CA PRO A 89 7.18 7.65 16.82
C PRO A 89 7.59 8.86 17.64
N ARG A 90 8.28 8.62 18.76
CA ARG A 90 8.75 9.71 19.67
C ARG A 90 10.22 10.03 19.51
N LYS A 91 10.98 9.14 18.86
CA LYS A 91 12.41 9.28 18.65
C LYS A 91 12.70 9.41 17.15
N ALA A 92 13.66 10.27 16.82
CA ALA A 92 14.06 10.53 15.44
C ALA A 92 14.70 9.31 14.76
N ASP A 93 15.38 8.44 15.53
CA ASP A 93 15.98 7.21 15.00
C ASP A 93 14.90 6.22 14.54
N ASP A 94 13.85 6.03 15.34
CA ASP A 94 12.74 5.17 15.00
C ASP A 94 11.97 5.71 13.79
N GLU A 95 11.73 7.02 13.74
CA GLU A 95 11.08 7.67 12.60
C GLU A 95 11.88 7.47 11.30
N PHE A 96 13.20 7.64 11.35
CA PHE A 96 14.07 7.42 10.20
C PHE A 96 13.99 5.98 9.68
N TRP A 97 14.11 4.99 10.57
CA TRP A 97 14.05 3.58 10.18
C TRP A 97 12.68 3.17 9.65
N ILE A 98 11.60 3.69 10.25
CA ILE A 98 10.25 3.47 9.75
C ILE A 98 10.11 4.08 8.35
N ALA A 99 10.52 5.33 8.15
CA ALA A 99 10.39 6.05 6.88
C ALA A 99 11.19 5.41 5.74
N VAL A 100 12.34 4.79 6.01
CA VAL A 100 13.13 4.14 4.95
C VAL A 100 12.64 2.72 4.62
N ALA A 101 11.88 2.09 5.51
CA ALA A 101 11.46 0.69 5.37
C ALA A 101 10.58 0.45 4.13
N GLY A 102 9.60 1.31 3.87
CA GLY A 102 8.75 1.21 2.68
C GLY A 102 9.53 1.36 1.37
N PRO A 103 10.33 2.43 1.19
CA PRO A 103 11.21 2.60 0.03
C PRO A 103 12.14 1.42 -0.21
N LEU A 104 12.71 0.81 0.83
CA LEU A 104 13.55 -0.38 0.69
C LEU A 104 12.75 -1.57 0.14
N VAL A 105 11.51 -1.79 0.62
CA VAL A 105 10.66 -2.85 0.07
C VAL A 105 10.37 -2.59 -1.41
N SER A 106 10.00 -1.37 -1.77
CA SER A 106 9.78 -1.01 -3.19
C SER A 106 11.03 -1.20 -4.04
N ALA A 107 12.21 -0.84 -3.54
CA ALA A 107 13.47 -1.01 -4.25
C ALA A 107 13.85 -2.48 -4.45
N THR A 108 13.47 -3.38 -3.53
CA THR A 108 13.68 -4.84 -3.72
C THR A 108 12.70 -5.48 -4.69
N LEU A 109 11.57 -4.84 -4.96
CA LEU A 109 10.54 -5.32 -5.89
C LEU A 109 10.76 -4.81 -7.33
N ALA A 110 11.47 -3.70 -7.49
CA ALA A 110 11.74 -3.03 -8.76
C ALA A 110 12.95 -3.62 -9.48
#